data_AF-A0A531LM19-F1
#
_entry.id   AF-A0A531LM19-F1
#
_cell.length_a   1.000
_cell.length_b   1.000
_cell.length_c   1.000
_cell.angle_alpha   90.00
_cell.angle_beta   90.00
_cell.angle_gamma   90.00
#
_symmetry.space_group_name_H-M   'P 1'
#
loop_
_entity.id
_entity.type
_entity.pdbx_description
1 polymer ?
#
loop_
_entity_poly.entity_id
_entity_poly.type
_entity_poly.pdbx_seq_one_letter_code
_entity_poly.pdbx_strand_id
1 'polypeptide(L)'
;DVDPADIEAETARVEGLSRQPGSLLAGAIASCRPEEADFAAYLERQQANPFVRGFRRVLHVVPDDLSEGALFRENIKRLGGTGLTFDLVVLPH
;
A
#
# COMPACT_ATOMS: atom_id res chain seq x y z
N ASP A 1 -10.27 4.81 3.11
CA ASP A 1 -9.27 3.75 3.33
C ASP A 1 -10.00 2.42 3.43
N VAL A 2 -9.28 1.29 3.45
CA VAL A 2 -9.82 -0.05 3.66
C VAL A 2 -9.44 -0.54 5.07
N ASP A 3 -10.24 -1.45 5.63
CA ASP A 3 -9.90 -2.15 6.88
C ASP A 3 -8.60 -2.97 6.70
N PRO A 4 -7.66 -2.97 7.67
CA PRO A 4 -6.43 -3.75 7.59
C PRO A 4 -6.65 -5.22 7.23
N ALA A 5 -7.71 -5.85 7.74
CA ALA A 5 -8.02 -7.26 7.48
C ALA A 5 -8.41 -7.53 6.02
N ASP A 6 -8.87 -6.49 5.30
CA ASP A 6 -9.39 -6.60 3.94
C ASP A 6 -8.39 -6.13 2.87
N ILE A 7 -7.20 -5.64 3.24
CA ILE A 7 -6.22 -5.08 2.29
C ILE A 7 -5.86 -6.08 1.18
N GLU A 8 -5.55 -7.32 1.55
CA GLU A 8 -5.18 -8.36 0.58
C GLU A 8 -6.40 -8.80 -0.25
N ALA A 9 -7.59 -8.84 0.36
CA ALA A 9 -8.84 -9.14 -0.34
C ALA A 9 -9.23 -8.06 -1.36
N GLU A 10 -9.02 -6.78 -1.04
CA GLU A 10 -9.20 -5.66 -1.98
C GLU A 10 -8.28 -5.83 -3.19
N THR A 11 -6.99 -6.08 -2.94
CA THR A 11 -5.99 -6.26 -4.01
C THR A 11 -6.34 -7.45 -4.91
N ALA A 12 -6.68 -8.60 -4.32
CA ALA A 12 -7.09 -9.79 -5.06
C ALA A 12 -8.38 -9.56 -5.87
N ARG A 13 -9.33 -8.78 -5.34
CA ARG A 13 -10.54 -8.39 -6.06
C ARG A 13 -10.22 -7.54 -7.28
N VAL A 14 -9.37 -6.53 -7.14
CA VAL A 14 -8.95 -5.66 -8.26
C VAL A 14 -8.18 -6.46 -9.31
N GLU A 15 -7.35 -7.41 -8.89
CA GLU A 15 -6.68 -8.33 -9.81
C GLU A 15 -7.69 -9.24 -10.54
N GLY A 16 -8.73 -9.72 -9.86
CA GLY A 16 -9.82 -10.43 -10.52
C GLY A 16 -10.49 -9.61 -11.61
N LEU A 17 -10.68 -8.31 -11.39
CA LEU A 17 -11.23 -7.38 -12.38
C LEU A 17 -10.25 -7.09 -13.53
N SER A 18 -8.93 -7.12 -13.29
CA SER A 18 -7.93 -6.90 -14.34
C SER A 18 -7.89 -8.04 -15.37
N ARG A 19 -8.31 -9.23 -14.96
CA ARG A 19 -8.37 -10.43 -15.81
C ARG A 19 -9.64 -10.53 -16.65
N GLN A 20 -10.60 -9.62 -16.48
CA GLN A 20 -11.83 -9.62 -17.28
C GLN A 20 -11.55 -9.15 -18.73
N PRO A 21 -12.26 -9.70 -19.73
CA PRO A 21 -12.11 -9.27 -21.12
C PRO A 21 -12.35 -7.75 -21.27
N GLY A 22 -11.41 -7.06 -21.93
CA GLY A 22 -11.50 -5.61 -22.16
C GLY A 22 -11.09 -4.74 -20.96
N SER A 23 -10.61 -5.33 -19.86
CA SER A 23 -10.09 -4.58 -18.72
C SER A 23 -8.79 -3.83 -19.07
N LEU A 24 -8.66 -2.60 -18.59
CA LEU A 24 -7.47 -1.75 -18.76
C LEU A 24 -6.61 -1.67 -17.49
N LEU A 25 -6.99 -2.42 -16.45
CA LEU A 25 -6.27 -2.40 -15.17
C LEU A 25 -4.90 -3.08 -15.33
N ALA A 26 -3.83 -2.31 -15.14
CA ALA A 26 -2.44 -2.79 -15.30
C ALA A 26 -1.74 -3.16 -13.97
N GLY A 27 -2.39 -2.87 -12.84
CA GLY A 27 -1.86 -3.12 -11.51
C GLY A 27 -2.69 -2.43 -10.42
N ALA A 28 -2.26 -2.61 -9.17
CA ALA A 28 -2.86 -1.98 -8.01
C ALA A 28 -1.83 -1.22 -7.16
N ILE A 29 -2.28 -0.10 -6.58
CA ILE A 29 -1.62 0.57 -5.46
C ILE A 29 -2.36 0.13 -4.20
N ALA A 30 -1.77 -0.82 -3.46
CA ALA A 30 -2.42 -1.46 -2.32
C ALA A 30 -2.46 -0.54 -1.10
N SER A 31 -3.51 -0.59 -0.28
CA SER A 31 -3.46 0.06 1.03
C SER A 31 -2.40 -0.62 1.91
N CYS A 32 -1.84 0.11 2.87
CA CYS A 32 -0.81 -0.43 3.77
C CYS A 32 -0.84 0.26 5.13
N ARG A 33 -0.04 -0.25 6.08
CA ARG A 33 0.17 0.31 7.41
C ARG A 33 1.66 0.39 7.74
N PRO A 34 2.41 1.37 7.19
CA PRO A 34 3.84 1.50 7.50
C PRO A 34 4.10 1.76 8.99
N GLU A 35 3.10 2.23 9.74
CA GLU A 35 3.12 2.40 11.18
C GLU A 35 3.03 1.08 11.98
N GLU A 36 2.75 -0.06 11.35
CA GLU A 36 2.62 -1.36 12.01
C GLU A 36 3.90 -2.21 11.87
N ALA A 37 4.17 -3.04 12.87
CA ALA A 37 5.40 -3.83 12.95
C ALA A 37 5.47 -4.97 11.92
N ASP A 38 4.32 -5.45 11.45
CA ASP A 38 4.17 -6.51 10.47
C ASP A 38 4.27 -6.01 9.01
N PHE A 39 4.38 -4.69 8.78
CA PHE A 39 4.53 -4.10 7.46
C PHE A 39 5.68 -4.72 6.66
N ALA A 40 6.82 -5.03 7.31
CA ALA A 40 7.95 -5.64 6.62
C ALA A 40 7.58 -7.01 6.01
N ALA A 41 6.85 -7.84 6.75
CA ALA A 41 6.36 -9.12 6.26
C ALA A 41 5.30 -8.93 5.17
N TYR A 42 4.44 -7.91 5.29
CA TYR A 42 3.47 -7.56 4.25
C TYR A 42 4.17 -7.11 2.95
N LEU A 43 5.19 -6.25 3.04
CA LEU A 43 6.00 -5.79 1.93
C LEU A 43 6.66 -6.94 1.18
N GLU A 44 7.25 -7.90 1.90
CA GLU A 44 7.84 -9.11 1.28
C GLU A 44 6.80 -9.91 0.48
N ARG A 45 5.59 -10.09 1.02
CA ARG A 45 4.50 -10.77 0.30
C ARG A 45 4.09 -10.01 -0.96
N GLN A 46 3.97 -8.68 -0.89
CA GLN A 46 3.54 -7.89 -2.04
C GLN A 46 4.63 -7.70 -3.09
N GLN A 47 5.92 -7.74 -2.73
CA GLN A 47 7.00 -7.79 -3.72
C GLN A 47 6.96 -9.06 -4.58
N ALA A 48 6.47 -10.17 -4.03
CA ALA A 48 6.24 -11.39 -4.79
C ALA A 48 4.97 -11.32 -5.67
N ASN A 49 4.13 -10.29 -5.51
CA ASN A 49 2.92 -10.09 -6.30
C ASN A 49 3.18 -9.09 -7.46
N PRO A 50 3.32 -9.56 -8.71
CA PRO A 50 3.63 -8.69 -9.84
C PRO A 50 2.48 -7.73 -10.21
N PHE A 51 1.27 -7.93 -9.67
CA PHE A 51 0.14 -7.03 -9.89
C PHE A 51 0.19 -5.78 -9.00
N VAL A 52 0.86 -5.85 -7.84
CA VAL A 52 1.05 -4.69 -6.98
C VAL A 52 2.19 -3.83 -7.52
N ARG A 53 1.93 -2.53 -7.69
CA ARG A 53 2.90 -1.56 -8.22
C ARG A 53 3.39 -0.57 -7.18
N GLY A 54 2.75 -0.56 -6.02
CA GLY A 54 3.09 0.33 -4.92
C GLY A 54 2.06 0.25 -3.81
N PHE A 55 2.22 1.14 -2.85
CA PHE A 55 1.35 1.24 -1.69
C PHE A 55 0.77 2.65 -1.54
N ARG A 56 -0.36 2.76 -0.86
CA ARG A 56 -0.96 4.03 -0.46
C ARG A 56 -1.23 4.05 1.04
N ARG A 57 -1.11 5.23 1.65
CA ARG A 57 -1.64 5.49 2.99
C ARG A 57 -2.43 6.79 3.00
N VAL A 58 -3.67 6.71 3.47
CA VAL A 58 -4.56 7.87 3.66
C VAL A 58 -4.29 8.50 5.02
N LEU A 59 -3.55 9.60 5.05
CA LEU A 59 -3.07 10.22 6.28
C LEU A 59 -4.05 11.24 6.86
N HIS A 60 -4.89 11.89 6.06
CA HIS A 60 -5.82 12.90 6.55
C HIS A 60 -7.02 12.37 7.37
N VAL A 61 -7.08 11.06 7.60
CA VAL A 61 -8.11 10.39 8.42
C VAL A 61 -7.54 9.75 9.70
N VAL A 62 -6.25 9.98 9.97
CA VAL A 62 -5.52 9.51 11.15
C VAL A 62 -4.79 10.69 11.79
N PRO A 63 -4.20 10.55 12.99
CA PRO A 63 -3.42 11.62 13.61
C PRO A 63 -2.25 12.09 12.72
N ASP A 64 -2.03 13.40 12.67
CA ASP A 64 -1.00 14.02 11.81
C ASP A 64 0.42 13.53 12.13
N ASP A 65 0.68 13.26 13.40
CA ASP A 65 1.99 12.82 13.92
C ASP A 65 2.34 11.35 13.58
N LEU A 66 1.37 10.57 13.09
CA LEU A 66 1.56 9.15 12.75
C LEU A 66 2.70 8.97 11.73
N SER A 67 2.76 9.85 10.73
CA SER A 67 3.79 9.80 9.67
C SER A 67 5.18 10.27 10.14
N GLU A 68 5.24 11.00 11.26
CA GLU A 68 6.49 11.47 11.86
C GLU A 68 7.19 10.37 12.67
N GLY A 69 6.44 9.35 13.08
CA GLY A 69 6.92 8.22 13.86
C GLY A 69 8.10 7.48 13.24
N ALA A 70 9.04 7.04 14.08
CA ALA A 70 10.26 6.36 13.65
C ALA A 70 9.95 5.09 12.84
N LEU A 71 9.01 4.26 13.31
CA LEU A 71 8.63 3.01 12.65
C LEU A 71 8.05 3.25 11.24
N PHE A 72 7.16 4.24 11.11
CA PHE A 72 6.63 4.64 9.80
C PHE A 72 7.77 4.97 8.83
N ARG A 73 8.68 5.86 9.23
CA ARG A 73 9.80 6.29 8.38
C ARG A 73 10.77 5.15 8.06
N GLU A 74 11.05 4.27 9.01
CA GLU A 74 11.87 3.08 8.82
C GLU A 74 11.24 2.14 7.80
N ASN A 75 9.93 1.90 7.90
CA ASN A 75 9.20 1.04 6.98
C ASN A 75 9.08 1.65 5.57
N ILE A 76 8.91 2.97 5.44
CA ILE A 76 8.98 3.65 4.14
C ILE A 76 10.36 3.49 3.49
N LYS A 77 11.45 3.58 4.27
CA LYS A 77 12.82 3.36 3.75
C LYS A 77 13.00 1.95 3.17
N ARG A 78 12.29 0.93 3.68
CA ARG A 78 12.35 -0.45 3.16
C ARG A 78 11.84 -0.57 1.72
N LEU A 79 11.05 0.39 1.24
CA LEU A 79 10.61 0.43 -0.16
C LEU A 79 11.78 0.78 -1.12
N GLY A 80 12.85 1.38 -0.60
CA GLY A 80 14.05 1.69 -1.38
C GLY A 80 14.63 0.43 -2.04
N GLY A 81 14.82 0.47 -3.36
CA GLY A 81 15.36 -0.65 -4.14
C GLY A 81 14.37 -1.75 -4.51
N THR A 82 13.12 -1.70 -4.01
CA THR A 82 12.08 -2.69 -4.35
C THR A 82 11.40 -2.42 -5.70
N GLY A 83 11.46 -1.17 -6.18
CA GLY A 83 10.73 -0.72 -7.37
C GLY A 83 9.24 -0.42 -7.12
N LEU A 84 8.74 -0.59 -5.90
CA LEU A 84 7.37 -0.26 -5.51
C LEU A 84 7.25 1.22 -5.12
N THR A 85 6.18 1.89 -5.56
CA THR A 85 5.90 3.29 -5.22
C THR A 85 5.20 3.45 -3.86
N PHE A 86 5.17 4.68 -3.35
CA PHE A 86 4.38 5.04 -2.17
C PHE A 86 3.59 6.33 -2.41
N ASP A 87 2.26 6.22 -2.34
CA ASP A 87 1.32 7.31 -2.53
C ASP A 87 0.94 7.89 -1.15
N LEU A 88 1.41 9.11 -0.90
CA LEU A 88 1.10 9.89 0.29
C LEU A 88 -0.22 10.65 0.08
N VAL A 89 -1.31 10.23 0.74
CA VAL A 89 -2.64 10.82 0.52
C VAL A 89 -3.02 11.75 1.67
N VAL A 90 -2.81 13.04 1.45
CA VAL A 90 -3.08 14.15 2.38
C VAL A 90 -4.11 15.12 1.79
N LEU A 91 -4.66 16.02 2.61
CA LEU A 91 -5.46 17.14 2.12
C LEU A 91 -4.52 18.28 1.64
N PRO A 92 -4.95 19.10 0.66
CA PRO A 92 -4.21 20.29 0.28
C PRO A 92 -4.16 21.30 1.45
N HIS A 93 -3.05 22.04 1.53
CA HIS A 93 -2.90 23.18 2.42
C HIS A 93 -3.57 24.44 1.86
#